data_AF-A0A3M0L4R2-F1
#
_entry.id   AF-A0A3M0L4R2-F1
#
_cell.length_a   1.000
_cell.length_b   1.000
_cell.length_c   1.000
_cell.angle_alpha   90.00
_cell.angle_beta   90.00
_cell.angle_gamma   90.00
#
_symmetry.space_group_name_H-M   'P 1'
#
loop_
_entity.id
_entity.type
_entity.pdbx_description
1 polymer ?
#
loop_
_entity_poly.entity_id
_entity_poly.type
_entity_poly.pdbx_seq_one_letter_code
_entity_poly.pdbx_strand_id
1 'polypeptide(L)'
;MLELQYELESKAAKWYATIDIANAFFSIPLAAECRPQFAFTWRGMQYTWNRLPQGWKHSPTICHGLIQAALEKGEAPEHLQYIDDIIV
;
A
#
# COMPACT_ATOMS: atom_id res chain seq x y z
N MET A 1 -11.18 -10.33 3.08
CA MET A 1 -10.60 -11.57 3.68
C MET A 1 -11.15 -12.82 3.00
N LEU A 2 -12.47 -13.00 2.90
CA LEU A 2 -13.08 -14.16 2.20
C LEU A 2 -12.74 -14.26 0.70
N GLU A 3 -12.68 -13.13 -0.02
CA GLU A 3 -12.35 -13.11 -1.45
C GLU A 3 -10.90 -13.54 -1.74
N LEU A 4 -9.93 -13.03 -0.96
CA LEU A 4 -8.52 -13.43 -1.08
C LEU A 4 -8.32 -14.91 -0.79
N GLN A 5 -8.99 -15.43 0.24
CA GLN A 5 -8.95 -16.85 0.58
C GLN A 5 -9.48 -17.70 -0.59
N TYR A 6 -10.60 -17.30 -1.19
CA TYR A 6 -11.19 -17.99 -2.33
C TYR A 6 -10.29 -17.96 -3.57
N GLU A 7 -9.67 -16.81 -3.88
CA GLU A 7 -8.72 -16.67 -4.98
C GLU A 7 -7.43 -17.49 -4.78
N LEU A 8 -6.97 -17.63 -3.54
CA LEU A 8 -5.83 -18.49 -3.22
C LEU A 8 -6.18 -19.98 -3.35
N GLU A 9 -7.39 -20.37 -2.94
CA GLU A 9 -7.87 -21.75 -3.05
C GLU A 9 -8.20 -22.15 -4.50
N SER A 10 -8.58 -21.19 -5.35
CA SER A 10 -8.86 -21.41 -6.77
C SER A 10 -7.57 -21.62 -7.59
N LYS A 11 -6.45 -21.01 -7.17
CA LYS A 11 -5.15 -21.21 -7.79
C LYS A 11 -4.56 -22.53 -7.29
N ALA A 12 -4.33 -23.48 -8.19
CA ALA A 12 -3.80 -24.81 -7.85
C ALA A 12 -2.28 -24.81 -7.61
N ALA A 13 -1.73 -23.78 -6.94
CA ALA A 13 -0.29 -23.67 -6.73
C ALA A 13 0.18 -24.61 -5.60
N LYS A 14 1.39 -25.15 -5.76
CA LYS A 14 2.02 -26.00 -4.73
C LYS A 14 2.61 -25.19 -3.58
N TRP A 15 2.99 -23.94 -3.83
CA TRP A 15 3.67 -23.05 -2.90
C TRP A 15 3.16 -21.64 -3.12
N TYR A 16 3.10 -20.88 -2.02
CA TYR A 16 2.79 -19.46 -1.99
C TYR A 16 3.86 -18.74 -1.20
N ALA A 17 4.19 -17.52 -1.63
CA ALA A 17 5.02 -16.60 -0.89
C ALA A 17 4.32 -15.26 -0.72
N THR A 18 4.26 -14.77 0.51
CA THR A 18 3.79 -13.42 0.81
C THR A 18 4.98 -12.48 0.96
N ILE A 19 4.93 -11.37 0.24
CA ILE A 19 5.87 -10.25 0.33
C ILE A 19 5.11 -9.08 0.97
N ASP A 20 5.49 -8.73 2.19
CA ASP A 20 5.01 -7.52 2.86
C ASP A 20 5.88 -6.33 2.44
N ILE A 21 5.27 -5.33 1.80
CA ILE A 21 5.91 -4.05 1.50
C ILE A 21 5.80 -3.17 2.75
N ALA A 22 6.63 -3.48 3.73
CA ALA A 22 6.60 -2.85 5.04
C ALA A 22 6.57 -1.30 4.96
N ASN A 23 5.51 -0.71 5.51
CA ASN A 23 5.30 0.74 5.55
C ASN A 23 5.28 1.43 4.18
N ALA A 24 4.72 0.77 3.15
CA ALA A 24 4.67 1.26 1.77
C ALA A 24 4.18 2.72 1.63
N PHE A 25 3.25 3.16 2.49
CA PHE A 25 2.72 4.54 2.47
C PHE A 25 3.81 5.59 2.65
N PHE A 26 4.82 5.32 3.48
CA PHE A 26 5.91 6.25 3.74
C PHE A 26 6.89 6.38 2.56
N SER A 27 6.83 5.47 1.59
CA SER A 27 7.57 5.57 0.34
C SER A 27 6.92 6.56 -0.64
N ILE A 28 5.65 6.94 -0.43
CA ILE A 28 4.89 7.77 -1.38
C ILE A 28 4.91 9.24 -0.94
N PRO A 29 5.45 10.16 -1.74
CA PRO A 29 5.49 11.58 -1.41
C PRO A 29 4.10 12.20 -1.37
N LEU A 30 3.85 13.01 -0.33
CA LEU A 30 2.67 13.86 -0.28
C LEU A 30 2.97 15.20 -0.97
N ALA A 31 2.08 15.60 -1.86
CA ALA A 31 2.11 16.89 -2.55
C ALA A 31 2.23 18.04 -1.53
N ALA A 32 3.08 19.04 -1.83
CA ALA A 32 3.45 20.08 -0.88
C ALA A 32 2.23 20.91 -0.42
N GLU A 33 1.33 21.20 -1.36
CA GLU A 33 0.05 21.87 -1.18
C GLU A 33 -0.93 21.10 -0.30
N CYS A 34 -0.78 19.78 -0.17
CA CYS A 34 -1.64 18.95 0.66
C CYS A 34 -1.13 18.85 2.11
N ARG A 35 0.17 19.04 2.37
CA ARG A 35 0.78 18.84 3.71
C ARG A 35 0.09 19.61 4.84
N PRO A 36 -0.36 20.87 4.65
CA PRO A 36 -1.08 21.60 5.70
C PRO A 36 -2.38 20.92 6.14
N GLN A 37 -3.04 20.16 5.26
CA GLN A 37 -4.29 19.44 5.57
C GLN A 37 -4.05 18.25 6.52
N PHE A 38 -2.81 17.77 6.58
CA PHE A 38 -2.39 16.66 7.43
C PHE A 38 -1.54 17.17 8.61
N ALA A 39 -1.78 18.40 9.05
CA ALA A 39 -1.13 18.93 10.25
C ALA A 39 -1.68 18.27 11.53
N PHE A 40 -0.81 18.03 12.50
CA PHE A 40 -1.18 17.58 13.84
C PHE A 40 -0.32 18.27 14.90
N THR A 41 -0.83 18.34 16.12
CA THR A 41 -0.12 18.97 17.25
C THR A 41 0.36 17.92 18.22
N TRP A 42 1.64 17.97 18.57
CA TRP A 42 2.23 17.11 19.58
C TRP A 42 3.10 17.94 20.52
N ARG A 43 2.85 17.86 21.84
CA ARG A 43 3.59 18.61 22.87
C ARG A 43 3.72 20.11 22.58
N GLY A 44 2.66 20.73 22.07
CA GLY A 44 2.64 22.17 21.76
C GLY A 44 3.36 22.57 20.46
N MET A 45 3.92 21.60 19.72
CA MET A 45 4.53 21.83 18.40
C MET A 45 3.64 21.27 17.30
N GLN A 46 3.54 22.00 16.18
CA GLN A 46 2.82 21.54 15.00
C GLN A 46 3.75 20.77 14.07
N TYR A 47 3.26 19.63 13.59
CA TYR A 47 3.94 18.77 12.63
C TYR A 47 3.03 18.55 11.43
N THR A 48 3.61 18.20 10.29
CA THR A 48 2.88 17.81 9.08
C THR A 48 3.51 16.55 8.50
N TRP A 49 2.72 15.79 7.76
CA TRP A 49 3.21 14.65 7.02
C TRP A 49 3.85 15.08 5.69
N ASN A 50 5.03 14.52 5.37
CA ASN A 50 5.70 14.71 4.07
C ASN A 50 5.46 13.53 3.10
N ARG A 51 4.81 12.48 3.60
CA ARG A 51 4.50 11.21 2.93
C ARG A 51 3.05 10.85 3.23
N LEU A 52 2.51 9.83 2.54
CA LEU A 52 1.15 9.41 2.84
C LEU A 52 1.02 8.98 4.31
N PRO A 53 0.11 9.58 5.08
CA PRO A 53 -0.09 9.20 6.47
C PRO A 53 -0.82 7.86 6.58
N GLN A 54 -0.44 7.09 7.59
CA GLN A 54 -1.23 5.94 8.04
C GLN A 54 -2.54 6.43 8.65
N GLY A 55 -3.63 5.69 8.40
CA GLY A 55 -4.98 6.05 8.85
C GLY A 55 -5.74 7.02 7.94
N TRP A 56 -5.13 7.56 6.88
CA TRP A 56 -5.88 8.30 5.86
C TRP A 56 -6.60 7.33 4.91
N LYS A 57 -7.91 7.56 4.73
CA LYS A 57 -8.82 6.66 3.99
C LYS A 57 -8.39 6.35 2.56
N HIS A 58 -7.63 7.25 1.91
CA HIS A 58 -7.18 7.08 0.53
C HIS A 58 -5.76 6.54 0.39
N SER A 59 -4.99 6.46 1.48
CA SER A 59 -3.62 5.89 1.44
C SER A 59 -3.60 4.47 0.85
N PRO A 60 -4.52 3.54 1.24
CA PRO A 60 -4.52 2.19 0.68
C PRO A 60 -4.76 2.17 -0.83
N THR A 61 -5.73 2.94 -1.34
CA THR A 61 -6.06 2.97 -2.76
C THR A 61 -4.91 3.55 -3.60
N ILE A 62 -4.27 4.63 -3.13
CA ILE A 62 -3.13 5.24 -3.83
C ILE A 62 -1.95 4.26 -3.86
N CYS A 63 -1.66 3.63 -2.71
CA CYS A 63 -0.58 2.66 -2.60
C CYS A 63 -0.80 1.46 -3.51
N HIS A 64 -2.01 0.90 -3.47
CA HIS A 64 -2.40 -0.25 -4.30
C HIS A 64 -2.19 0.04 -5.78
N GLY A 65 -2.70 1.18 -6.28
CA GLY A 65 -2.55 1.56 -7.69
C GLY A 65 -1.11 1.79 -8.13
N LEU A 66 -0.25 2.33 -7.26
CA LEU A 66 1.17 2.53 -7.55
C LEU A 66 1.94 1.20 -7.62
N ILE A 67 1.67 0.28 -6.69
CA ILE A 67 2.26 -1.06 -6.70
C ILE A 67 1.79 -1.83 -7.95
N GLN A 68 0.48 -1.80 -8.27
CA GLN A 68 -0.07 -2.43 -9.47
C GLN A 68 0.65 -1.93 -10.74
N ALA A 69 0.79 -0.60 -10.89
CA ALA A 69 1.48 -0.01 -12.02
C ALA A 69 2.99 -0.38 -12.09
N ALA A 70 3.62 -0.66 -10.94
CA ALA A 70 5.00 -1.12 -10.90
C ALA A 70 5.12 -2.61 -11.30
N LEU A 71 4.20 -3.46 -10.84
CA LEU A 71 4.16 -4.89 -11.16
C LEU A 71 3.88 -5.12 -12.65
N GLU A 72 2.96 -4.36 -13.25
CA GLU A 72 2.65 -4.41 -14.69
C GLU A 72 3.86 -4.04 -15.56
N LYS A 73 4.68 -3.08 -15.13
CA LYS A 73 5.90 -2.69 -15.84
C LYS A 73 7.03 -3.68 -15.67
N GLY A 74 7.05 -4.43 -14.57
CA GLY A 74 8.12 -5.34 -14.20
C GLY A 74 7.96 -6.77 -14.74
N GLU A 75 6.93 -7.03 -15.57
CA GLU A 75 6.55 -8.39 -16.00
C GLU A 75 6.44 -9.35 -14.80
N ALA A 76 5.83 -8.86 -13.70
CA ALA A 76 5.72 -9.62 -12.48
C ALA A 76 4.98 -10.95 -12.72
N PRO A 77 5.37 -12.04 -12.03
CA PRO A 77 4.63 -13.30 -12.08
C PRO A 77 3.18 -13.10 -11.64
N GLU A 78 2.33 -14.08 -11.94
CA GLU A 78 0.95 -14.06 -11.49
C GLU A 78 0.88 -13.85 -9.97
N HIS A 79 0.14 -12.85 -9.52
CA HIS A 79 0.12 -12.45 -8.11
C HIS A 79 -1.28 -12.02 -7.68
N LEU A 80 -1.50 -12.02 -6.37
CA LEU A 80 -2.63 -11.37 -5.71
C LEU A 80 -2.08 -10.21 -4.88
N GLN A 81 -2.74 -9.06 -4.95
CA GLN A 81 -2.33 -7.88 -4.22
C GLN A 81 -3.40 -7.48 -3.19
N TYR A 82 -2.97 -7.19 -1.96
CA TYR A 82 -3.82 -6.62 -0.93
C TYR A 82 -3.11 -5.49 -0.21
N ILE A 83 -3.47 -4.25 -0.53
CA ILE A 83 -2.85 -3.03 0.03
C ILE A 83 -1.31 -3.06 -0.15
N ASP A 84 -0.57 -3.45 0.88
CA ASP A 84 0.88 -3.54 0.97
C ASP A 84 1.42 -4.99 0.89
N ASP A 85 0.54 -5.99 0.92
CA ASP A 85 0.89 -7.40 0.71
C ASP A 85 0.81 -7.79 -0.77
N ILE A 86 1.79 -8.57 -1.23
CA ILE A 86 1.77 -9.26 -2.52
C ILE A 86 1.94 -10.75 -2.27
N ILE A 87 1.05 -11.57 -2.82
CA ILE A 87 1.14 -13.03 -2.78
C ILE A 87 1.45 -13.53 -4.18
N VAL A 88 2.51 -14.33 -4.32
CA VAL A 88 2.93 -14.99 -5.57
C VAL A 88 2.89 -16.50 -5.37
#